data_AF-A0A9E0HE04-F1
#
_entry.id   AF-A0A9E0HE04-F1
#
_cell.length_a   1.000
_cell.length_b   1.000
_cell.length_c   1.000
_cell.angle_alpha   90.00
_cell.angle_beta   90.00
_cell.angle_gamma   90.00
#
_symmetry.space_group_name_H-M   'P 1'
#
loop_
_entity.id
_entity.type
_entity.pdbx_description
1 polymer ?
#
loop_
_entity_poly.entity_id
_entity_poly.type
_entity_poly.pdbx_seq_one_letter_code
_entity_poly.pdbx_strand_id
1 'polypeptide(L)'
;MLRCTTFALALCLLTAACGPTGSGPSDDDDDTLVDARVDAFVSTGDGGGEEEGCAKIDILFVVDNSGSMAQEQANLATNFPQFISVIEASGLDYRVAITTTGMDFTYNQALFPGGPVIPNTQDGGDNGAMLQPAGCNLPRRWLQLGDPNPAAAFACAANVGTSGPSDEMPLAAMRAAFEDRVADGTNAGFRRPDALLAVVMLTDENDCSYEQTVTLGFSEFLCESQMEPPANYVTFLDQLTGERGRWATAIIAGAGPGDCSSTFGDADYAERLAQFASSAGPANAVLSSICVGDLTVGLSDALELFDTACQNFPPIGRAPR
;
A
#
# COMPACT_ATOMS: atom_id res chain seq x y z
N MET A 1 -59.35 -57.18 -3.24
CA MET A 1 -60.12 -56.37 -4.22
C MET A 1 -59.08 -55.82 -5.19
N LEU A 2 -58.84 -56.44 -6.36
CA LEU A 2 -59.39 -56.06 -7.69
C LEU A 2 -59.24 -54.53 -7.92
N ARG A 3 -58.54 -53.95 -8.91
CA ARG A 3 -58.09 -54.30 -10.28
C ARG A 3 -56.86 -53.42 -10.59
N CYS A 4 -55.80 -53.80 -11.31
CA CYS A 4 -55.66 -54.16 -12.73
C CYS A 4 -56.18 -53.10 -13.73
N THR A 5 -55.28 -52.29 -14.29
CA THR A 5 -55.37 -51.79 -15.67
C THR A 5 -53.99 -51.46 -16.20
N THR A 6 -53.54 -52.33 -17.08
CA THR A 6 -52.45 -52.22 -18.06
C THR A 6 -52.84 -51.24 -19.17
N PHE A 7 -51.89 -50.45 -19.66
CA PHE A 7 -51.90 -49.92 -21.02
C PHE A 7 -50.54 -50.15 -21.64
N ALA A 8 -50.54 -50.86 -22.77
CA ALA A 8 -49.38 -51.19 -23.58
C ALA A 8 -49.59 -50.61 -24.98
N LEU A 9 -48.58 -49.91 -25.50
CA LEU A 9 -48.19 -49.68 -26.92
C LEU A 9 -47.26 -48.46 -26.93
N ALA A 10 -46.19 -48.34 -27.72
CA ALA A 10 -45.66 -49.14 -28.79
C ALA A 10 -44.15 -48.87 -28.88
N LEU A 11 -43.41 -49.91 -29.25
CA LEU A 11 -42.00 -49.92 -29.58
C LEU A 11 -41.76 -49.22 -30.93
N CYS A 12 -40.83 -48.27 -31.00
CA CYS A 12 -40.18 -47.89 -32.26
C CYS A 12 -38.69 -47.65 -31.99
N LEU A 13 -37.88 -48.67 -32.27
CA LEU A 13 -36.42 -48.55 -32.37
C LEU A 13 -36.07 -47.87 -33.69
N LEU A 14 -35.22 -46.84 -33.63
CA LEU A 14 -34.30 -46.46 -34.70
C LEU A 14 -32.96 -46.09 -34.06
N THR A 15 -31.91 -46.72 -34.56
CA THR A 15 -30.55 -46.76 -34.05
C THR A 15 -29.68 -45.61 -34.55
N ALA A 16 -28.73 -45.23 -33.69
CA ALA A 16 -27.38 -44.70 -33.97
C ALA A 16 -27.22 -43.25 -34.46
N ALA A 17 -26.59 -42.39 -33.64
CA ALA A 17 -25.17 -42.01 -33.78
C ALA A 17 -24.73 -40.98 -32.71
N CYS A 18 -23.42 -40.87 -32.54
CA CYS A 18 -22.63 -40.35 -31.43
C CYS A 18 -22.59 -38.82 -31.28
N GLY A 19 -22.42 -38.32 -30.04
CA GLY A 19 -21.95 -36.97 -29.72
C GLY A 19 -21.81 -36.77 -28.20
N PRO A 20 -20.62 -36.47 -27.66
CA PRO A 20 -20.46 -36.23 -26.23
C PRO A 20 -20.75 -34.75 -25.92
N THR A 21 -21.81 -34.48 -25.16
CA THR A 21 -22.01 -33.17 -24.52
C THR A 21 -21.53 -33.26 -23.08
N GLY A 22 -20.44 -32.54 -22.80
CA GLY A 22 -19.90 -32.37 -21.46
C GLY A 22 -20.89 -31.65 -20.55
N SER A 23 -20.88 -32.03 -19.28
CA SER A 23 -21.54 -31.31 -18.20
C SER A 23 -20.47 -31.03 -17.16
N GLY A 24 -19.89 -29.83 -17.24
CA GLY A 24 -19.14 -29.26 -16.13
C GLY A 24 -20.12 -28.73 -15.07
N PRO A 25 -19.74 -28.75 -13.79
CA PRO A 25 -20.43 -27.97 -12.77
C PRO A 25 -20.06 -26.49 -12.94
N SER A 26 -21.07 -25.64 -12.76
CA SER A 26 -20.98 -24.21 -12.55
C SER A 26 -20.36 -23.94 -11.17
N ASP A 27 -19.17 -23.34 -11.17
CA ASP A 27 -18.69 -22.56 -10.04
C ASP A 27 -18.84 -21.10 -10.42
N ASP A 28 -19.62 -20.39 -9.60
CA ASP A 28 -20.03 -19.01 -9.80
C ASP A 28 -18.86 -18.03 -9.62
N ASP A 29 -18.95 -16.97 -10.41
CA ASP A 29 -18.03 -15.88 -10.62
C ASP A 29 -17.67 -15.06 -9.36
N ASP A 30 -16.41 -15.12 -8.92
CA ASP A 30 -15.74 -14.09 -8.09
C ASP A 30 -14.25 -13.88 -8.49
N ASP A 31 -13.81 -14.44 -9.61
CA ASP A 31 -12.43 -14.29 -10.13
C ASP A 31 -12.37 -13.32 -11.33
N THR A 32 -13.53 -13.00 -11.92
CA THR A 32 -13.62 -12.29 -13.20
C THR A 32 -13.45 -10.77 -13.11
N LEU A 33 -13.67 -10.18 -11.93
CA LEU A 33 -13.49 -8.74 -11.73
C LEU A 33 -12.03 -8.36 -11.49
N VAL A 34 -11.24 -9.26 -10.91
CA VAL A 34 -9.80 -9.07 -10.71
C VAL A 34 -9.06 -9.36 -12.01
N ASP A 35 -9.39 -10.44 -12.71
CA ASP A 35 -8.79 -10.80 -14.01
C ASP A 35 -9.03 -9.71 -15.08
N ALA A 36 -10.23 -9.12 -15.11
CA ALA A 36 -10.54 -8.02 -16.02
C ALA A 36 -9.77 -6.71 -15.73
N ARG A 37 -9.35 -6.48 -14.48
CA ARG A 37 -8.49 -5.34 -14.10
C ARG A 37 -7.00 -5.66 -14.34
N VAL A 38 -6.60 -6.92 -14.21
CA VAL A 38 -5.25 -7.41 -14.56
C VAL A 38 -5.00 -7.28 -16.07
N ASP A 39 -5.98 -7.58 -16.91
CA ASP A 39 -5.88 -7.39 -18.37
C ASP A 39 -5.69 -5.91 -18.78
N ALA A 40 -6.23 -4.96 -18.01
CA ALA A 40 -6.05 -3.53 -18.26
C ALA A 40 -4.59 -3.09 -18.02
N PHE A 41 -3.92 -3.68 -17.03
CA PHE A 41 -2.50 -3.44 -16.76
C PHE A 41 -1.57 -4.10 -17.79
N VAL A 42 -1.96 -5.26 -18.33
CA VAL A 42 -1.14 -6.05 -19.28
C VAL A 42 -1.33 -5.62 -20.75
N SER A 43 -2.45 -4.96 -21.09
CA SER A 43 -2.76 -4.60 -22.49
C SER A 43 -2.01 -3.35 -22.96
N THR A 44 -0.71 -3.47 -23.27
CA THR A 44 -0.02 -2.54 -24.18
C THR A 44 0.06 -3.12 -25.59
N GLY A 45 -0.62 -2.43 -26.49
CA GLY A 45 -0.77 -2.78 -27.89
C GLY A 45 0.47 -2.53 -28.75
N ASP A 46 0.57 -3.34 -29.80
CA ASP A 46 1.45 -3.19 -30.96
C ASP A 46 1.11 -1.89 -31.73
N GLY A 47 2.02 -0.91 -31.71
CA GLY A 47 1.90 0.31 -32.53
C GLY A 47 2.92 1.39 -32.15
N GLY A 48 3.97 1.55 -32.97
CA GLY A 48 5.13 2.39 -32.67
C GLY A 48 4.86 3.89 -32.44
N GLY A 49 5.48 4.39 -31.36
CA GLY A 49 5.76 5.77 -31.00
C GLY A 49 6.76 5.75 -29.83
N GLU A 50 7.81 6.58 -29.86
CA GLU A 50 8.89 6.57 -28.87
C GLU A 50 8.42 7.13 -27.51
N GLU A 51 8.57 6.33 -26.45
CA GLU A 51 8.51 6.63 -25.00
C GLU A 51 7.22 7.29 -24.46
N GLU A 52 6.16 6.51 -24.27
CA GLU A 52 5.01 6.91 -23.43
C GLU A 52 4.97 6.05 -22.16
N GLY A 53 5.47 6.62 -21.05
CA GLY A 53 5.32 6.08 -19.70
C GLY A 53 6.63 5.88 -18.93
N CYS A 54 6.52 5.58 -17.64
CA CYS A 54 7.67 5.29 -16.79
C CYS A 54 8.29 3.92 -17.16
N ALA A 55 9.62 3.82 -17.16
CA ALA A 55 10.32 2.54 -17.37
C ALA A 55 10.70 1.84 -16.05
N LYS A 56 10.64 2.58 -14.94
CA LYS A 56 11.09 2.18 -13.61
C LYS A 56 10.11 2.68 -12.56
N ILE A 57 9.93 1.88 -11.51
CA ILE A 57 9.11 2.25 -10.35
C ILE A 57 9.84 1.86 -9.06
N ASP A 58 9.89 2.76 -8.09
CA ASP A 58 10.39 2.50 -6.73
C ASP A 58 9.21 2.61 -5.77
N ILE A 59 8.88 1.53 -5.08
CA ILE A 59 7.72 1.41 -4.20
C ILE A 59 8.17 1.32 -2.75
N LEU A 60 7.74 2.26 -1.90
CA LEU A 60 7.90 2.17 -0.46
C LEU A 60 6.57 1.79 0.19
N PHE A 61 6.54 0.65 0.90
CA PHE A 61 5.48 0.33 1.83
C PHE A 61 5.82 0.91 3.20
N VAL A 62 4.91 1.72 3.75
CA VAL A 62 4.94 2.21 5.13
C VAL A 62 3.84 1.45 5.86
N VAL A 63 4.24 0.44 6.63
CA VAL A 63 3.31 -0.52 7.24
C VAL A 63 3.25 -0.28 8.73
N ASP A 64 2.05 -0.13 9.24
CA ASP A 64 1.85 0.08 10.65
C ASP A 64 2.28 -1.13 11.49
N ASN A 65 3.05 -0.84 12.53
CA ASN A 65 3.60 -1.80 13.47
C ASN A 65 3.00 -1.64 14.89
N SER A 66 1.84 -0.99 15.00
CA SER A 66 1.04 -0.92 16.21
C SER A 66 0.49 -2.28 16.64
N GLY A 67 -0.06 -2.33 17.86
CA GLY A 67 -0.53 -3.57 18.51
C GLY A 67 -1.71 -4.25 17.81
N SER A 68 -2.54 -3.50 17.10
CA SER A 68 -3.78 -3.95 16.45
C SER A 68 -3.53 -4.57 15.07
N MET A 69 -2.42 -4.21 14.42
CA MET A 69 -2.16 -4.46 13.00
C MET A 69 -1.75 -5.89 12.61
N ALA A 70 -1.81 -6.86 13.53
CA ALA A 70 -1.38 -8.23 13.25
C ALA A 70 -2.20 -8.89 12.12
N GLN A 71 -3.51 -8.64 12.05
CA GLN A 71 -4.38 -9.26 11.05
C GLN A 71 -4.17 -8.63 9.67
N GLU A 72 -4.01 -7.32 9.64
CA GLU A 72 -3.77 -6.48 8.47
C GLU A 72 -2.42 -6.82 7.83
N GLN A 73 -1.36 -6.98 8.65
CA GLN A 73 -0.04 -7.44 8.18
C GLN A 73 -0.11 -8.85 7.56
N ALA A 74 -0.87 -9.77 8.18
CA ALA A 74 -1.06 -11.11 7.65
C ALA A 74 -1.84 -11.12 6.32
N ASN A 75 -2.84 -10.23 6.20
CA ASN A 75 -3.58 -10.04 4.96
C ASN A 75 -2.67 -9.45 3.86
N LEU A 76 -1.87 -8.44 4.19
CA LEU A 76 -0.90 -7.84 3.26
C LEU A 76 0.09 -8.89 2.75
N ALA A 77 0.63 -9.71 3.65
CA ALA A 77 1.54 -10.80 3.30
C ALA A 77 0.89 -11.84 2.37
N THR A 78 -0.42 -12.09 2.53
CA THR A 78 -1.18 -13.04 1.71
C THR A 78 -1.47 -12.51 0.31
N ASN A 79 -1.77 -11.21 0.19
CA ASN A 79 -2.14 -10.58 -1.08
C ASN A 79 -0.95 -10.05 -1.90
N PHE A 80 0.21 -9.86 -1.27
CA PHE A 80 1.38 -9.33 -1.96
C PHE A 80 1.88 -10.15 -3.18
N PRO A 81 1.84 -11.50 -3.19
CA PRO A 81 2.21 -12.28 -4.36
C PRO A 81 1.45 -11.87 -5.63
N GLN A 82 0.16 -11.51 -5.51
CA GLN A 82 -0.61 -11.00 -6.65
C GLN A 82 -0.14 -9.59 -7.04
N PHE A 83 0.02 -8.69 -6.07
CA PHE A 83 0.52 -7.34 -6.31
C PHE A 83 1.86 -7.32 -7.07
N ILE A 84 2.83 -8.13 -6.65
CA ILE A 84 4.13 -8.20 -7.33
C ILE A 84 4.04 -8.87 -8.70
N SER A 85 3.16 -9.87 -8.86
CA SER A 85 2.96 -10.53 -10.17
C SER A 85 2.42 -9.56 -11.21
N VAL A 86 1.55 -8.63 -10.82
CA VAL A 86 1.07 -7.56 -11.70
C VAL A 86 2.26 -6.70 -12.10
N ILE A 87 3.03 -6.16 -11.16
CA ILE A 87 4.20 -5.31 -11.48
C ILE A 87 5.25 -6.03 -12.34
N GLU A 88 5.50 -7.32 -12.11
CA GLU A 88 6.40 -8.11 -12.96
C GLU A 88 5.86 -8.27 -14.39
N ALA A 89 4.53 -8.38 -14.54
CA ALA A 89 3.88 -8.53 -15.84
C ALA A 89 3.90 -7.26 -16.71
N SER A 90 4.02 -6.05 -16.14
CA SER A 90 4.22 -4.83 -16.97
C SER A 90 5.61 -4.75 -17.59
N GLY A 91 6.56 -5.55 -17.10
CA GLY A 91 7.96 -5.44 -17.51
C GLY A 91 8.68 -4.20 -16.97
N LEU A 92 8.11 -3.51 -15.97
CA LEU A 92 8.77 -2.39 -15.29
C LEU A 92 9.99 -2.89 -14.50
N ASP A 93 11.08 -2.10 -14.55
CA ASP A 93 12.22 -2.30 -13.65
C ASP A 93 11.84 -1.76 -12.25
N TYR A 94 11.32 -2.63 -11.39
CA TYR A 94 10.80 -2.26 -10.07
C TYR A 94 11.83 -2.40 -8.94
N ARG A 95 11.63 -1.61 -7.89
CA ARG A 95 12.18 -1.84 -6.55
C ARG A 95 11.07 -1.72 -5.53
N VAL A 96 11.08 -2.55 -4.50
CA VAL A 96 10.10 -2.48 -3.40
C VAL A 96 10.78 -2.61 -2.04
N ALA A 97 10.54 -1.65 -1.16
CA ALA A 97 11.02 -1.63 0.21
C ALA A 97 9.87 -1.53 1.20
N ILE A 98 10.12 -1.91 2.44
CA ILE A 98 9.17 -1.81 3.56
C ILE A 98 9.84 -1.02 4.68
N THR A 99 9.11 -0.10 5.29
CA THR A 99 9.42 0.54 6.58
C THR A 99 8.15 0.58 7.43
N THR A 100 8.23 1.10 8.65
CA THR A 100 7.09 1.18 9.58
C THR A 100 6.58 2.61 9.78
N THR A 101 5.41 2.76 10.38
CA THR A 101 4.88 4.06 10.83
C THR A 101 5.59 4.58 12.08
N GLY A 102 6.31 3.72 12.80
CA GLY A 102 6.99 4.04 14.04
C GLY A 102 8.15 5.04 13.90
N MET A 103 8.06 6.14 14.65
CA MET A 103 9.10 7.16 14.78
C MET A 103 9.53 7.31 16.24
N ASP A 104 10.82 7.53 16.47
CA ASP A 104 11.30 8.03 17.76
C ASP A 104 10.98 9.53 17.83
N PHE A 105 10.27 9.96 18.87
CA PHE A 105 9.84 11.34 19.00
C PHE A 105 9.98 11.86 20.43
N THR A 106 10.60 13.04 20.56
CA THR A 106 10.74 13.74 21.85
C THR A 106 9.85 14.97 21.88
N TYR A 107 9.07 15.10 22.95
CA TYR A 107 8.19 16.24 23.22
C TYR A 107 8.30 16.69 24.67
N ASN A 108 7.93 17.93 24.95
CA ASN A 108 7.90 18.47 26.30
C ASN A 108 6.46 18.57 26.81
N GLN A 109 6.18 18.15 28.04
CA GLN A 109 4.86 18.25 28.66
C GLN A 109 4.92 19.11 29.93
N ALA A 110 4.00 20.05 30.09
CA ALA A 110 3.83 20.77 31.35
C ALA A 110 3.27 19.86 32.46
N LEU A 111 3.90 19.85 33.65
CA LEU A 111 3.46 19.01 34.79
C LEU A 111 2.14 19.44 35.43
N PHE A 112 1.79 20.72 35.31
CA PHE A 112 0.55 21.34 35.77
C PHE A 112 0.37 22.68 35.04
N PRO A 113 -0.82 23.30 35.06
CA PRO A 113 -1.05 24.58 34.37
C PRO A 113 -0.05 25.67 34.81
N GLY A 114 0.77 26.15 33.88
CA GLY A 114 1.84 27.14 34.14
C GLY A 114 3.08 26.59 34.87
N GLY A 115 3.18 25.28 35.03
CA GLY A 115 4.32 24.61 35.67
C GLY A 115 5.53 24.40 34.75
N PRO A 116 6.63 23.84 35.27
CA PRO A 116 7.77 23.46 34.46
C PRO A 116 7.38 22.35 33.46
N VAL A 117 8.07 22.35 32.32
CA VAL A 117 7.93 21.30 31.30
C VAL A 117 9.00 20.23 31.50
N ILE A 118 8.63 18.97 31.29
CA ILE A 118 9.54 17.82 31.31
C ILE A 118 9.59 17.16 29.93
N PRO A 119 10.76 16.66 29.51
CA PRO A 119 10.86 15.90 28.27
C PRO A 119 10.23 14.51 28.46
N ASN A 120 9.50 14.07 27.44
CA ASN A 120 9.01 12.72 27.27
C ASN A 120 9.49 12.21 25.91
N THR A 121 9.70 10.90 25.81
CA THR A 121 10.14 10.25 24.58
C THR A 121 9.21 9.09 24.24
N GLN A 122 9.00 8.92 22.95
CA GLN A 122 8.55 7.69 22.35
C GLN A 122 9.74 7.13 21.59
N ASP A 123 10.05 5.87 21.81
CA ASP A 123 11.23 5.20 21.26
C ASP A 123 10.82 3.83 20.71
N GLY A 124 11.62 3.29 19.79
CA GLY A 124 11.37 1.99 19.16
C GLY A 124 10.81 2.09 17.74
N GLY A 125 10.83 3.28 17.14
CA GLY A 125 10.51 3.47 15.74
C GLY A 125 11.64 3.02 14.82
N ASP A 126 11.31 2.55 13.61
CA ASP A 126 12.32 2.34 12.57
C ASP A 126 12.79 3.64 11.95
N ASN A 127 12.11 4.75 12.23
CA ASN A 127 12.47 6.09 11.78
C ASN A 127 12.63 6.15 10.24
N GLY A 128 11.76 5.46 9.49
CA GLY A 128 11.84 5.35 8.03
C GLY A 128 12.96 4.43 7.51
N ALA A 129 13.71 3.74 8.37
CA ALA A 129 14.71 2.77 7.92
C ALA A 129 14.02 1.64 7.15
N MET A 130 14.51 1.36 5.94
CA MET A 130 14.00 0.23 5.16
C MET A 130 14.45 -1.08 5.81
N LEU A 131 13.52 -2.00 5.98
CA LEU A 131 13.71 -3.22 6.72
C LEU A 131 14.40 -4.29 5.89
N GLN A 132 15.24 -5.08 6.55
CA GLN A 132 15.78 -6.33 6.02
C GLN A 132 15.67 -7.40 7.12
N PRO A 133 14.44 -7.85 7.46
CA PRO A 133 14.24 -8.75 8.59
C PRO A 133 14.99 -10.06 8.40
N ALA A 134 15.63 -10.52 9.47
CA ALA A 134 16.34 -11.79 9.45
C ALA A 134 15.37 -12.94 9.15
N GLY A 135 15.78 -13.88 8.28
CA GLY A 135 14.96 -15.03 7.89
C GLY A 135 14.05 -14.81 6.69
N CYS A 136 13.83 -13.56 6.25
CA CYS A 136 13.04 -13.27 5.05
C CYS A 136 13.82 -13.37 3.73
N ASN A 137 15.12 -13.71 3.78
CA ASN A 137 15.99 -13.92 2.61
C ASN A 137 16.06 -12.73 1.64
N LEU A 138 15.82 -11.51 2.11
CA LEU A 138 16.03 -10.32 1.31
C LEU A 138 17.54 -10.13 1.02
N PRO A 139 17.96 -9.94 -0.24
CA PRO A 139 19.37 -9.68 -0.57
C PRO A 139 19.91 -8.37 0.02
N ARG A 140 19.01 -7.41 0.26
CA ARG A 140 19.23 -6.06 0.80
C ARG A 140 17.91 -5.50 1.31
N ARG A 141 17.89 -4.27 1.82
CA ARG A 141 16.70 -3.58 2.38
C ARG A 141 15.53 -3.34 1.40
N TRP A 142 15.67 -3.78 0.15
CA TRP A 142 14.62 -3.76 -0.84
C TRP A 142 14.78 -4.94 -1.80
N LEU A 143 13.67 -5.36 -2.38
CA LEU A 143 13.63 -6.30 -3.49
C LEU A 143 13.68 -5.53 -4.81
N GLN A 144 14.17 -6.16 -5.86
CA GLN A 144 14.08 -5.64 -7.23
C GLN A 144 13.88 -6.78 -8.22
N LEU A 145 13.56 -6.42 -9.46
CA LEU A 145 13.49 -7.36 -10.57
C LEU A 145 14.73 -8.27 -10.65
N GLY A 146 14.49 -9.58 -10.72
CA GLY A 146 15.53 -10.61 -10.80
C GLY A 146 16.05 -11.12 -9.45
N ASP A 147 15.61 -10.56 -8.31
CA ASP A 147 15.87 -11.17 -7.00
C ASP A 147 15.14 -12.52 -6.88
N PRO A 148 15.68 -13.50 -6.11
CA PRO A 148 15.05 -14.81 -5.97
C PRO A 148 13.80 -14.76 -5.08
N ASN A 149 12.69 -15.32 -5.56
CA ASN A 149 11.43 -15.47 -4.82
C ASN A 149 10.91 -14.16 -4.17
N PRO A 150 10.76 -13.05 -4.93
CA PRO A 150 10.42 -11.74 -4.36
C PRO A 150 9.08 -11.74 -3.61
N ALA A 151 8.09 -12.49 -4.11
CA ALA A 151 6.79 -12.64 -3.44
C ALA A 151 6.93 -13.21 -2.01
N ALA A 152 7.69 -14.29 -1.83
CA ALA A 152 7.88 -14.92 -0.53
C ALA A 152 8.72 -14.07 0.42
N ALA A 153 9.77 -13.40 -0.11
CA ALA A 153 10.61 -12.52 0.68
C ALA A 153 9.84 -11.31 1.20
N PHE A 154 9.00 -10.69 0.37
CA PHE A 154 8.15 -9.59 0.81
C PHE A 154 7.07 -10.06 1.78
N ALA A 155 6.35 -11.16 1.49
CA ALA A 155 5.32 -11.67 2.38
C ALA A 155 5.86 -11.91 3.79
N CYS A 156 7.10 -12.40 3.91
CA CYS A 156 7.79 -12.48 5.19
C CYS A 156 8.07 -11.09 5.79
N ALA A 157 8.65 -10.17 5.02
CA ALA A 157 9.03 -8.84 5.52
C ALA A 157 7.84 -7.90 5.81
N ALA A 158 6.66 -8.16 5.26
CA ALA A 158 5.43 -7.43 5.53
C ALA A 158 4.91 -7.65 6.96
N ASN A 159 5.33 -8.73 7.62
CA ASN A 159 5.09 -8.95 9.04
C ASN A 159 6.14 -8.16 9.84
N VAL A 160 5.96 -6.84 9.86
CA VAL A 160 6.87 -5.89 10.51
C VAL A 160 6.83 -5.97 12.05
N GLY A 161 5.84 -6.67 12.60
CA GLY A 161 5.62 -6.83 14.03
C GLY A 161 4.65 -5.81 14.59
N THR A 162 4.26 -5.99 15.86
CA THR A 162 3.21 -5.19 16.52
C THR A 162 3.72 -4.55 17.82
N SER A 163 4.99 -4.14 17.83
CA SER A 163 5.68 -3.58 19.00
C SER A 163 6.15 -2.13 18.77
N GLY A 164 5.56 -1.45 17.80
CA GLY A 164 5.88 -0.07 17.47
C GLY A 164 5.51 0.93 18.59
N PRO A 165 5.92 2.19 18.43
CA PRO A 165 5.42 3.30 19.26
C PRO A 165 3.89 3.38 19.27
N SER A 166 3.33 4.06 20.27
CA SER A 166 1.87 4.20 20.43
C SER A 166 1.21 5.27 19.58
N ASP A 167 2.02 6.13 18.96
CA ASP A 167 1.55 7.20 18.08
C ASP A 167 2.19 6.99 16.70
N GLU A 168 1.35 6.74 15.70
CA GLU A 168 1.75 6.32 14.37
C GLU A 168 2.02 7.53 13.49
N MET A 169 3.17 7.54 12.80
CA MET A 169 3.63 8.70 12.04
C MET A 169 3.97 8.32 10.59
N PRO A 170 3.01 7.80 9.80
CA PRO A 170 3.24 7.34 8.42
C PRO A 170 3.85 8.42 7.51
N LEU A 171 3.42 9.68 7.63
CA LEU A 171 3.94 10.76 6.80
C LEU A 171 5.39 11.13 7.17
N ALA A 172 5.71 11.21 8.46
CA ALA A 172 7.08 11.44 8.94
C ALA A 172 8.01 10.28 8.58
N ALA A 173 7.56 9.03 8.76
CA ALA A 173 8.34 7.85 8.40
C ALA A 173 8.65 7.79 6.90
N MET A 174 7.65 8.12 6.05
CA MET A 174 7.87 8.27 4.60
C MET A 174 8.94 9.33 4.30
N ARG A 175 8.87 10.51 4.92
CA ARG A 175 9.87 11.56 4.71
C ARG A 175 11.25 11.11 5.17
N ALA A 176 11.36 10.60 6.39
CA ALA A 176 12.62 10.13 6.97
C ALA A 176 13.29 9.05 6.10
N ALA A 177 12.50 8.17 5.48
CA ALA A 177 13.00 7.14 4.58
C ALA A 177 13.77 7.69 3.36
N PHE A 178 13.43 8.90 2.90
CA PHE A 178 14.03 9.54 1.73
C PHE A 178 14.91 10.75 2.04
N GLU A 179 14.86 11.27 3.27
CA GLU A 179 15.77 12.31 3.77
C GLU A 179 16.81 11.71 4.71
N ASP A 180 16.50 11.58 6.00
CA ASP A 180 17.44 11.21 7.04
C ASP A 180 18.16 9.89 6.75
N ARG A 181 17.40 8.87 6.33
CA ARG A 181 17.93 7.53 6.05
C ARG A 181 18.71 7.47 4.75
N VAL A 182 18.49 8.38 3.82
CA VAL A 182 19.38 8.54 2.65
C VAL A 182 20.66 9.25 3.07
N ALA A 183 20.55 10.28 3.90
CA ALA A 183 21.69 11.07 4.39
C ALA A 183 22.66 10.28 5.27
N ASP A 184 22.14 9.39 6.13
CA ASP A 184 22.97 8.52 6.99
C ASP A 184 23.45 7.23 6.30
N GLY A 185 23.02 6.99 5.05
CA GLY A 185 23.40 5.85 4.24
C GLY A 185 22.54 4.60 4.43
N THR A 186 21.58 4.59 5.35
CA THR A 186 20.71 3.43 5.64
C THR A 186 19.88 3.01 4.43
N ASN A 187 19.26 3.96 3.75
CA ASN A 187 18.41 3.76 2.57
C ASN A 187 19.12 4.20 1.27
N ALA A 188 20.42 4.49 1.34
CA ALA A 188 21.17 4.95 0.18
C ALA A 188 21.13 3.93 -0.96
N GLY A 189 20.85 4.43 -2.17
CA GLY A 189 20.81 3.61 -3.39
C GLY A 189 19.47 2.92 -3.66
N PHE A 190 18.46 3.05 -2.79
CA PHE A 190 17.10 2.59 -3.09
C PHE A 190 16.46 3.42 -4.21
N ARG A 191 16.32 4.73 -4.00
CA ARG A 191 15.61 5.62 -4.93
C ARG A 191 16.44 5.92 -6.18
N ARG A 192 15.82 5.75 -7.35
CA ARG A 192 16.35 6.05 -8.68
C ARG A 192 15.71 7.33 -9.20
N PRO A 193 16.48 8.35 -9.59
CA PRO A 193 15.92 9.64 -9.97
C PRO A 193 15.07 9.58 -11.24
N ASP A 194 15.19 8.52 -12.04
CA ASP A 194 14.43 8.26 -13.27
C ASP A 194 13.23 7.31 -13.08
N ALA A 195 12.96 6.85 -11.86
CA ALA A 195 11.80 6.03 -11.53
C ALA A 195 10.62 6.86 -11.02
N LEU A 196 9.41 6.39 -11.30
CA LEU A 196 8.21 6.80 -10.57
C LEU A 196 8.37 6.42 -9.10
N LEU A 197 8.17 7.37 -8.18
CA LEU A 197 8.13 7.07 -6.76
C LEU A 197 6.70 6.72 -6.34
N ALA A 198 6.47 5.47 -6.00
CA ALA A 198 5.20 5.01 -5.43
C ALA A 198 5.35 4.81 -3.92
N VAL A 199 4.31 5.18 -3.17
CA VAL A 199 4.24 4.94 -1.72
C VAL A 199 2.91 4.24 -1.42
N VAL A 200 2.95 3.21 -0.59
CA VAL A 200 1.76 2.55 -0.04
C VAL A 200 1.79 2.72 1.47
N MET A 201 0.81 3.40 2.04
CA MET A 201 0.64 3.53 3.49
C MET A 201 -0.46 2.58 3.94
N LEU A 202 -0.19 1.74 4.93
CA LEU A 202 -1.16 0.81 5.52
C LEU A 202 -1.15 1.03 7.04
N THR A 203 -2.25 1.54 7.59
CA THR A 203 -2.40 1.87 9.03
C THR A 203 -3.87 1.85 9.44
N ASP A 204 -4.17 1.42 10.66
CA ASP A 204 -5.49 1.53 11.25
C ASP A 204 -5.65 2.79 12.13
N GLU A 205 -4.64 3.65 12.20
CA GLU A 205 -4.68 4.93 12.93
C GLU A 205 -4.62 6.17 12.02
N ASN A 206 -4.78 7.34 12.66
CA ASN A 206 -4.59 8.64 12.02
C ASN A 206 -3.11 9.05 12.05
N ASP A 207 -2.69 9.91 11.12
CA ASP A 207 -1.31 10.38 11.08
C ASP A 207 -0.98 11.34 12.24
N CYS A 208 -0.02 10.97 13.09
CA CYS A 208 0.49 11.79 14.19
C CYS A 208 1.85 12.46 13.87
N SER A 209 2.09 12.82 12.61
CA SER A 209 3.43 13.27 12.21
C SER A 209 3.77 14.71 12.64
N TYR A 210 4.97 14.90 13.18
CA TYR A 210 5.56 16.18 13.60
C TYR A 210 6.89 16.45 12.90
N GLU A 211 7.19 17.73 12.62
CA GLU A 211 8.47 18.16 12.03
C GLU A 211 9.58 18.35 13.07
N GLN A 212 9.19 18.69 14.30
CA GLN A 212 10.10 19.13 15.35
C GLN A 212 9.51 18.84 16.73
N THR A 213 10.36 18.84 17.74
CA THR A 213 9.93 18.77 19.14
C THR A 213 8.89 19.85 19.46
N VAL A 214 7.77 19.40 20.04
CA VAL A 214 6.68 20.27 20.49
C VAL A 214 6.71 20.45 22.00
N THR A 215 6.08 21.52 22.48
CA THR A 215 5.84 21.75 23.91
C THR A 215 4.35 21.83 24.14
N LEU A 216 3.83 20.85 24.86
CA LEU A 216 2.42 20.68 25.15
C LEU A 216 2.05 21.29 26.52
N GLY A 217 0.91 21.95 26.56
CA GLY A 217 0.26 22.39 27.79
C GLY A 217 -0.18 21.21 28.67
N PHE A 218 -0.53 21.45 29.94
CA PHE A 218 -0.91 20.36 30.87
C PHE A 218 -2.09 19.51 30.40
N SER A 219 -2.97 20.08 29.58
CA SER A 219 -4.18 19.43 29.04
C SER A 219 -4.12 19.25 27.52
N GLU A 220 -2.93 19.33 26.92
CA GLU A 220 -2.72 19.05 25.50
C GLU A 220 -2.03 17.69 25.40
N PHE A 221 -2.45 16.85 24.47
CA PHE A 221 -1.83 15.56 24.21
C PHE A 221 -1.16 15.56 22.82
N LEU A 222 -0.22 14.63 22.63
CA LEU A 222 0.28 14.34 21.29
C LEU A 222 -0.87 13.89 20.39
N CYS A 223 -0.68 14.05 19.09
CA CYS A 223 -1.65 13.69 18.06
C CYS A 223 -2.96 14.48 18.06
N GLU A 224 -3.11 15.48 18.93
CA GLU A 224 -4.29 16.36 18.96
C GLU A 224 -4.01 17.74 18.36
N SER A 225 -2.79 18.26 18.54
CA SER A 225 -2.42 19.60 18.09
C SER A 225 -0.94 19.72 17.72
N GLN A 226 -0.62 20.79 17.00
CA GLN A 226 0.75 21.15 16.59
C GLN A 226 1.43 20.15 15.63
N MET A 227 0.71 19.13 15.15
CA MET A 227 1.17 18.24 14.10
C MET A 227 1.49 19.03 12.83
N GLU A 228 2.44 18.55 12.06
CA GLU A 228 2.81 19.19 10.80
C GLU A 228 1.63 19.14 9.81
N PRO A 229 1.34 20.21 9.06
CA PRO A 229 0.30 20.18 8.05
C PRO A 229 0.56 19.11 6.98
N PRO A 230 -0.43 18.25 6.63
CA PRO A 230 -0.25 17.20 5.61
C PRO A 230 0.23 17.71 4.24
N ALA A 231 -0.14 18.95 3.87
CA ALA A 231 0.30 19.61 2.64
C ALA A 231 1.83 19.82 2.54
N ASN A 232 2.55 19.85 3.67
CA ASN A 232 4.01 19.93 3.66
C ASN A 232 4.64 18.63 3.17
N TYR A 233 4.05 17.47 3.44
CA TYR A 233 4.53 16.18 2.92
C TYR A 233 4.31 16.05 1.41
N VAL A 234 3.22 16.62 0.90
CA VAL A 234 2.99 16.75 -0.54
C VAL A 234 4.07 17.64 -1.18
N THR A 235 4.38 18.78 -0.55
CA THR A 235 5.45 19.69 -1.00
C THR A 235 6.82 19.01 -0.97
N PHE A 236 7.08 18.21 0.07
CA PHE A 236 8.28 17.39 0.18
C PHE A 236 8.41 16.40 -0.99
N LEU A 237 7.35 15.65 -1.33
CA LEU A 237 7.38 14.70 -2.45
C LEU A 237 7.58 15.40 -3.79
N ASP A 238 6.97 16.57 -4.00
CA ASP A 238 7.21 17.41 -5.19
C ASP A 238 8.68 17.80 -5.30
N GLN A 239 9.30 18.22 -4.21
CA GLN A 239 10.72 18.59 -4.19
C GLN A 239 11.65 17.39 -4.38
N LEU A 240 11.37 16.28 -3.69
CA LEU A 240 12.14 15.03 -3.77
C LEU A 240 12.15 14.45 -5.18
N THR A 241 11.03 14.56 -5.89
CA THR A 241 10.86 13.97 -7.23
C THR A 241 11.07 14.98 -8.36
N GLY A 242 11.14 16.27 -8.03
CA GLY A 242 11.30 17.40 -8.94
C GLY A 242 9.97 18.00 -9.42
N GLU A 243 8.88 17.22 -9.43
CA GLU A 243 7.56 17.67 -9.81
C GLU A 243 6.44 16.70 -9.39
N ARG A 244 5.21 17.21 -9.32
CA ARG A 244 4.02 16.46 -8.89
C ARG A 244 3.77 15.19 -9.71
N GLY A 245 4.00 15.20 -11.02
CA GLY A 245 3.71 14.05 -11.88
C GLY A 245 4.63 12.83 -11.70
N ARG A 246 5.61 12.89 -10.79
CA ARG A 246 6.66 11.87 -10.65
C ARG A 246 6.55 11.04 -9.37
N TRP A 247 5.43 11.16 -8.67
CA TRP A 247 5.13 10.33 -7.51
C TRP A 247 3.63 10.02 -7.39
N ALA A 248 3.30 8.94 -6.70
CA ALA A 248 1.94 8.57 -6.36
C ALA A 248 1.90 7.87 -4.99
N THR A 249 0.80 8.01 -4.26
CA THR A 249 0.64 7.48 -2.90
C THR A 249 -0.73 6.83 -2.72
N ALA A 250 -0.74 5.52 -2.52
CA ALA A 250 -1.94 4.80 -2.11
C ALA A 250 -1.99 4.72 -0.59
N ILE A 251 -3.13 5.05 0.00
CA ILE A 251 -3.36 4.98 1.44
C ILE A 251 -4.47 3.96 1.68
N ILE A 252 -4.18 2.98 2.51
CA ILE A 252 -5.14 1.99 2.98
C ILE A 252 -5.29 2.20 4.48
N ALA A 253 -6.37 2.88 4.88
CA ALA A 253 -6.59 3.29 6.26
C ALA A 253 -8.08 3.42 6.59
N GLY A 254 -8.44 3.83 7.80
CA GLY A 254 -9.82 4.19 8.13
C GLY A 254 -10.27 5.40 7.29
N ALA A 255 -11.11 5.17 6.28
CA ALA A 255 -11.48 6.19 5.29
C ALA A 255 -12.45 7.26 5.84
N GLY A 256 -13.03 7.03 7.02
CA GLY A 256 -13.91 7.98 7.69
C GLY A 256 -15.33 8.07 7.14
N PRO A 257 -16.11 9.07 7.63
CA PRO A 257 -15.72 10.14 8.54
C PRO A 257 -15.71 9.76 10.04
N GLY A 258 -15.84 8.48 10.38
CA GLY A 258 -15.64 7.97 11.74
C GLY A 258 -14.93 6.63 11.69
N ASP A 259 -14.68 6.08 12.87
CA ASP A 259 -14.02 4.80 13.05
C ASP A 259 -14.84 3.70 12.37
N CYS A 260 -14.14 2.67 11.93
CA CYS A 260 -14.74 1.53 11.27
C CYS A 260 -14.18 0.22 11.81
N SER A 261 -14.94 -0.86 11.61
CA SER A 261 -14.57 -2.18 12.08
C SER A 261 -14.78 -3.19 10.95
N SER A 262 -13.92 -4.19 10.89
CA SER A 262 -14.03 -5.32 9.96
C SER A 262 -13.67 -6.64 10.65
N THR A 263 -13.54 -7.71 9.88
CA THR A 263 -13.01 -8.98 10.38
C THR A 263 -11.53 -8.93 10.74
N PHE A 264 -10.81 -7.87 10.38
CA PHE A 264 -9.38 -7.72 10.68
C PHE A 264 -9.11 -6.88 11.92
N GLY A 265 -9.98 -5.92 12.23
CA GLY A 265 -9.77 -5.06 13.37
C GLY A 265 -10.69 -3.85 13.33
N ASP A 266 -10.47 -2.99 14.31
CA ASP A 266 -11.02 -1.64 14.34
C ASP A 266 -9.97 -0.70 13.74
N ALA A 267 -10.42 0.35 13.05
CA ALA A 267 -9.56 1.40 12.54
C ALA A 267 -10.18 2.77 12.83
N ASP A 268 -9.36 3.67 13.34
CA ASP A 268 -9.71 5.06 13.56
C ASP A 268 -9.85 5.80 12.22
N TYR A 269 -10.61 6.89 12.22
CA TYR A 269 -10.63 7.76 11.04
C TYR A 269 -9.27 8.43 10.81
N ALA A 270 -8.59 8.06 9.72
CA ALA A 270 -7.35 8.66 9.26
C ALA A 270 -7.57 10.03 8.57
N GLU A 271 -8.16 10.98 9.29
CA GLU A 271 -8.52 12.31 8.77
C GLU A 271 -7.34 13.03 8.12
N ARG A 272 -6.15 12.98 8.72
CA ARG A 272 -4.97 13.68 8.23
C ARG A 272 -4.40 13.03 6.97
N LEU A 273 -4.53 11.71 6.82
CA LEU A 273 -4.20 11.03 5.58
C LEU A 273 -5.21 11.34 4.46
N ALA A 274 -6.50 11.50 4.80
CA ALA A 274 -7.49 12.00 3.86
C ALA A 274 -7.19 13.44 3.41
N GLN A 275 -6.74 14.30 4.33
CA GLN A 275 -6.29 15.66 4.01
C GLN A 275 -5.03 15.67 3.13
N PHE A 276 -4.08 14.76 3.38
CA PHE A 276 -2.91 14.54 2.52
C PHE A 276 -3.37 14.17 1.11
N ALA A 277 -4.24 13.16 0.97
CA ALA A 277 -4.74 12.70 -0.32
C ALA A 277 -5.47 13.82 -1.09
N SER A 278 -6.32 14.58 -0.38
CA SER A 278 -7.00 15.75 -0.96
C SER A 278 -6.03 16.84 -1.42
N SER A 279 -4.91 17.05 -0.71
CA SER A 279 -3.88 18.05 -1.06
C SER A 279 -2.99 17.57 -2.21
N ALA A 280 -2.76 16.26 -2.30
CA ALA A 280 -2.06 15.60 -3.40
C ALA A 280 -2.87 15.69 -4.71
N GLY A 281 -4.18 15.49 -4.61
CA GLY A 281 -5.10 15.43 -5.73
C GLY A 281 -5.26 14.00 -6.26
N PRO A 282 -6.35 13.72 -7.00
CA PRO A 282 -6.73 12.35 -7.37
C PRO A 282 -5.77 11.68 -8.36
N ALA A 283 -4.91 12.45 -9.04
CA ALA A 283 -3.87 11.90 -9.90
C ALA A 283 -2.64 11.38 -9.13
N ASN A 284 -2.51 11.74 -7.85
CA ASN A 284 -1.33 11.46 -7.04
C ASN A 284 -1.65 10.69 -5.77
N ALA A 285 -2.89 10.69 -5.30
CA ALA A 285 -3.25 9.93 -4.12
C ALA A 285 -4.65 9.33 -4.19
N VAL A 286 -4.77 8.12 -3.65
CA VAL A 286 -6.02 7.42 -3.43
C VAL A 286 -6.10 6.99 -1.97
N LEU A 287 -7.28 7.10 -1.37
CA LEU A 287 -7.58 6.61 -0.03
C LEU A 287 -8.61 5.47 -0.16
N SER A 288 -8.18 4.26 0.20
CA SER A 288 -9.01 3.07 0.24
C SER A 288 -9.25 2.66 1.69
N SER A 289 -10.42 2.09 1.97
CA SER A 289 -10.76 1.71 3.34
C SER A 289 -10.13 0.38 3.72
N ILE A 290 -9.37 0.37 4.82
CA ILE A 290 -8.85 -0.85 5.45
C ILE A 290 -9.97 -1.76 5.97
N CYS A 291 -11.13 -1.17 6.28
CA CYS A 291 -12.30 -1.84 6.84
C CYS A 291 -13.16 -2.60 5.82
N VAL A 292 -12.75 -2.68 4.55
CA VAL A 292 -13.45 -3.53 3.56
C VAL A 292 -13.37 -5.02 3.95
N GLY A 293 -12.43 -5.40 4.81
CA GLY A 293 -12.27 -6.79 5.24
C GLY A 293 -11.55 -7.65 4.20
N ASP A 294 -10.90 -7.03 3.21
CA ASP A 294 -9.81 -7.58 2.39
C ASP A 294 -8.99 -6.43 1.78
N LEU A 295 -7.64 -6.54 1.77
CA LEU A 295 -6.76 -5.51 1.21
C LEU A 295 -6.69 -5.55 -0.33
N THR A 296 -7.31 -6.55 -0.98
CA THR A 296 -7.33 -6.65 -2.45
C THR A 296 -7.85 -5.39 -3.12
N VAL A 297 -8.90 -4.76 -2.57
CA VAL A 297 -9.44 -3.49 -3.11
C VAL A 297 -8.39 -2.38 -3.02
N GLY A 298 -7.82 -2.14 -1.84
CA GLY A 298 -6.83 -1.09 -1.64
C GLY A 298 -5.55 -1.29 -2.46
N LEU A 299 -5.08 -2.54 -2.58
CA LEU A 299 -3.93 -2.88 -3.42
C LEU A 299 -4.24 -2.75 -4.91
N SER A 300 -5.47 -3.04 -5.34
CA SER A 300 -5.90 -2.83 -6.72
C SER A 300 -5.99 -1.35 -7.05
N ASP A 301 -6.56 -0.54 -6.16
CA ASP A 301 -6.63 0.92 -6.31
C ASP A 301 -5.22 1.53 -6.37
N ALA A 302 -4.26 0.98 -5.60
CA ALA A 302 -2.86 1.37 -5.66
C ALA A 302 -2.25 1.07 -7.05
N LEU A 303 -2.48 -0.12 -7.60
CA LEU A 303 -1.98 -0.49 -8.92
C LEU A 303 -2.58 0.40 -10.03
N GLU A 304 -3.87 0.70 -9.97
CA GLU A 304 -4.54 1.60 -10.92
C GLU A 304 -3.98 3.03 -10.87
N LEU A 305 -3.76 3.55 -9.66
CA LEU A 305 -3.14 4.86 -9.46
C LEU A 305 -1.70 4.88 -10.02
N PHE A 306 -0.91 3.84 -9.73
CA PHE A 306 0.49 3.77 -10.17
C PHE A 306 0.62 3.58 -11.68
N ASP A 307 -0.25 2.79 -12.30
CA ASP A 307 -0.32 2.65 -13.75
C ASP A 307 -0.67 3.99 -14.41
N THR A 308 -1.69 4.68 -13.92
CA THR A 308 -2.07 6.01 -14.42
C THR A 308 -0.94 7.03 -14.27
N ALA A 309 -0.26 7.05 -13.12
CA ALA A 309 0.88 7.91 -12.88
C ALA A 309 2.07 7.55 -13.78
N CYS A 310 2.28 6.26 -14.05
CA CYS A 310 3.32 5.78 -14.95
C CYS A 310 3.04 6.18 -16.39
N GLN A 311 1.83 6.04 -16.90
CA GLN A 311 1.45 6.45 -18.26
C GLN A 311 1.61 7.97 -18.46
N ASN A 312 1.32 8.76 -17.43
CA ASN A 312 1.48 10.21 -17.45
C ASN A 312 2.86 10.70 -16.96
N PHE A 313 3.85 9.80 -16.86
CA PHE A 313 5.13 10.10 -16.25
C PHE A 313 5.88 11.19 -17.05
N PRO A 314 6.19 12.35 -16.43
CA PRO A 314 6.88 13.44 -17.10
C PRO A 314 8.26 13.03 -17.63
N PRO A 315 8.65 13.50 -18.84
CA PRO A 315 9.99 13.27 -19.37
C PRO A 315 11.04 13.85 -18.44
N ILE A 316 12.09 13.07 -18.17
CA ILE A 316 13.23 13.56 -17.40
C ILE A 316 13.92 14.62 -18.25
N GLY A 317 13.91 15.87 -17.79
CA GLY A 317 14.48 16.99 -18.52
C GLY A 317 15.86 16.63 -19.07
N ARG A 318 15.99 16.52 -20.40
CA ARG A 318 17.31 16.45 -21.03
C ARG A 318 18.06 17.70 -20.59
N ALA A 319 19.20 17.52 -19.95
CA ALA A 319 20.13 18.63 -19.74
C ALA A 319 20.26 19.39 -21.07
N PRO A 320 20.14 20.74 -21.08
CA PRO A 320 20.33 21.48 -22.32
C PRO A 320 21.71 21.14 -22.86
N ARG A 321 21.75 20.67 -24.12
CA ARG A 321 22.99 20.38 -24.83
C ARG A 321 23.84 21.63 -24.99
#